data_AF-A0A3S9LIZ0-F1
#
_entry.id   AF-A0A3S9LIZ0-F1
#
_cell.length_a   1.000
_cell.length_b   1.000
_cell.length_c   1.000
_cell.angle_alpha   90.00
_cell.angle_beta   90.00
_cell.angle_gamma   90.00
#
_symmetry.space_group_name_H-M   'P 1'
#
loop_
_entity.id
_entity.type
_entity.pdbx_description
1 polymer ?
#
loop_
_entity_poly.entity_id
_entity_poly.type
_entity_poly.pdbx_seq_one_letter_code
_entity_poly.pdbx_strand_id
1 'polypeptide(L)'
;MSNGDDDPAEASEEADAADDAEEAGDAGESTDAAAPTLPDEATEESLNEYLDEIAGRLDDAETEADLDDVDALLDDAESGIEEADLPEPAEDDEDADDPRGDLKDRVAELREGVEEARGPYADDVVDAIESAVSTLEDTEWTAAGRDDAADAVVAFVDAAADAVEGESDATDIDPDTVDADAADEGGETLDSVEEYVEALEAVAGAVADAGFDPDDDAAVIAALLEATDDLEAGLDDAEEWDDLETHEQLRAQGYYDVLGHYKDFPVEWAALKEHEARGNVDMILLALDSLQSDFMERHCLEAFERMGKRGKTEASLEELLGRAEKRSQFAIRILGKMAADEATETLVEFVGEDSNPQLQKVVFKALGEIGASEAVQPLANELDPGSETEDLVRPHAARALGLIGDTRAVAPLADALAEDDSDDVRAAAGWALRQIGTREALETVADYADEHSFVVSTEGEKAERALDEAAAAA
;
A
#
# COMPACT_ATOMS: atom_id res chain seq x y z
N MET A 1 -37.82 -66.25 2.48
CA MET A 1 -38.51 -67.42 3.08
C MET A 1 -37.97 -68.68 2.44
N SER A 2 -37.13 -69.43 3.16
CA SER A 2 -36.76 -70.86 3.03
C SER A 2 -35.44 -70.98 3.80
N ASN A 3 -35.42 -71.34 5.10
CA ASN A 3 -35.39 -72.72 5.64
C ASN A 3 -34.45 -73.60 4.80
N GLY A 4 -33.29 -73.99 5.32
CA GLY A 4 -33.13 -75.03 6.36
C GLY A 4 -33.05 -76.39 5.66
N ASP A 5 -32.28 -77.40 6.02
CA ASP A 5 -31.41 -77.75 7.13
C ASP A 5 -30.77 -79.11 6.69
N ASP A 6 -29.83 -79.66 7.47
CA ASP A 6 -29.43 -81.08 7.52
C ASP A 6 -28.58 -81.73 6.38
N ASP A 7 -27.26 -81.82 6.61
CA ASP A 7 -26.38 -83.02 6.86
C ASP A 7 -26.86 -84.46 6.49
N PRO A 8 -26.04 -85.56 6.48
CA PRO A 8 -24.60 -85.72 6.83
C PRO A 8 -23.75 -86.76 6.02
N ALA A 9 -22.48 -86.91 6.44
CA ALA A 9 -21.63 -88.14 6.45
C ALA A 9 -20.83 -88.47 5.15
N GLU A 10 -19.56 -88.90 5.12
CA GLU A 10 -18.67 -89.57 6.09
C GLU A 10 -17.16 -89.24 5.90
N ALA A 11 -16.44 -89.36 7.02
CA ALA A 11 -15.04 -89.80 7.30
C ALA A 11 -14.25 -90.44 6.13
N SER A 12 -12.93 -90.26 5.94
CA SER A 12 -11.75 -90.41 6.84
C SER A 12 -10.51 -89.78 6.14
N GLU A 13 -9.33 -89.47 6.70
CA GLU A 13 -8.53 -90.10 7.77
C GLU A 13 -7.30 -89.19 8.10
N GLU A 14 -7.08 -88.99 9.41
CA GLU A 14 -5.91 -88.59 10.21
C GLU A 14 -4.53 -88.32 9.54
N ALA A 15 -3.81 -87.27 10.00
CA ALA A 15 -2.81 -87.41 11.07
C ALA A 15 -2.07 -86.09 11.44
N ASP A 16 -2.04 -85.81 12.75
CA ASP A 16 -0.95 -85.22 13.58
C ASP A 16 -0.34 -83.85 13.22
N ALA A 17 -0.09 -82.90 14.14
CA ALA A 17 -0.21 -82.82 15.60
C ALA A 17 0.03 -81.37 16.06
N ALA A 18 -0.59 -80.99 17.20
CA ALA A 18 -0.17 -79.99 18.22
C ALA A 18 0.02 -78.52 17.79
N ASP A 19 -0.20 -77.49 18.59
CA ASP A 19 -0.89 -77.20 19.88
C ASP A 19 -0.73 -75.67 20.04
N ASP A 20 -1.64 -75.04 20.78
CA ASP A 20 -1.73 -73.61 21.13
C ASP A 20 -0.39 -72.88 21.41
N ALA A 21 -0.27 -71.63 20.97
CA ALA A 21 0.14 -70.50 21.83
C ALA A 21 0.10 -69.14 21.10
N GLU A 22 -0.58 -68.20 21.74
CA GLU A 22 -0.42 -66.74 21.71
C GLU A 22 1.00 -66.28 21.36
N GLU A 23 1.14 -65.29 20.47
CA GLU A 23 2.33 -64.43 20.44
C GLU A 23 1.94 -62.96 20.51
N ALA A 24 2.50 -62.34 21.54
CA ALA A 24 2.53 -60.92 21.82
C ALA A 24 3.41 -60.19 20.79
N GLY A 25 3.24 -58.87 20.74
CA GLY A 25 3.90 -57.97 19.79
C GLY A 25 5.39 -58.21 19.63
N ASP A 26 5.79 -58.24 18.36
CA ASP A 26 7.15 -58.09 17.89
C ASP A 26 7.43 -56.59 17.85
N ALA A 27 8.15 -56.10 18.86
CA ALA A 27 8.78 -54.80 18.80
C ALA A 27 9.87 -54.87 17.74
N GLY A 28 9.83 -53.96 16.77
CA GLY A 28 10.83 -53.85 15.71
C GLY A 28 12.24 -53.94 16.28
N GLU A 29 12.94 -55.00 15.90
CA GLU A 29 14.32 -55.24 16.26
C GLU A 29 15.17 -54.25 15.44
N SER A 30 15.58 -53.13 16.05
CA SER A 30 16.53 -52.22 15.41
C SER A 30 17.79 -53.00 15.07
N THR A 31 18.11 -53.10 13.78
CA THR A 31 19.40 -53.62 13.37
C THR A 31 20.43 -52.55 13.68
N ASP A 32 21.05 -52.66 14.86
CA ASP A 32 22.25 -51.95 15.29
C ASP A 32 23.43 -52.33 14.36
N ALA A 33 23.35 -51.90 13.10
CA ALA A 33 24.50 -51.80 12.23
C ALA A 33 25.33 -50.63 12.78
N ALA A 34 26.58 -50.90 13.15
CA ALA A 34 27.46 -49.89 13.73
C ALA A 34 27.49 -48.63 12.86
N ALA A 35 27.38 -47.45 13.49
CA ALA A 35 27.52 -46.16 12.82
C ALA A 35 28.75 -46.15 11.90
N PRO A 36 28.60 -45.75 10.62
CA PRO A 36 29.74 -45.62 9.75
C PRO A 36 30.64 -44.59 10.39
N THR A 37 31.93 -44.90 10.44
CA THR A 37 32.91 -44.02 11.09
C THR A 37 33.70 -43.32 10.03
N LEU A 38 33.96 -42.03 10.23
CA LEU A 38 34.87 -41.26 9.39
C LEU A 38 36.17 -42.06 9.12
N PRO A 39 36.61 -42.19 7.86
CA PRO A 39 37.79 -42.98 7.53
C PRO A 39 39.06 -42.38 8.13
N ASP A 40 39.91 -43.24 8.72
CA ASP A 40 41.22 -42.85 9.29
C ASP A 40 42.16 -42.21 8.23
N GLU A 41 42.02 -42.61 6.96
CA GLU A 41 42.68 -42.01 5.80
C GLU A 41 41.62 -41.38 4.88
N ALA A 42 41.47 -40.05 4.96
CA ALA A 42 40.50 -39.29 4.18
C ALA A 42 40.99 -39.07 2.73
N THR A 43 40.70 -40.03 1.87
CA THR A 43 40.91 -39.98 0.43
C THR A 43 39.58 -39.75 -0.27
N GLU A 44 39.60 -39.30 -1.52
CA GLU A 44 38.38 -39.12 -2.31
C GLU A 44 37.52 -40.39 -2.39
N GLU A 45 38.16 -41.56 -2.57
CA GLU A 45 37.46 -42.86 -2.65
C GLU A 45 36.85 -43.26 -1.31
N SER A 46 37.58 -43.08 -0.20
CA SER A 46 37.09 -43.44 1.14
C SER A 46 36.01 -42.50 1.68
N LEU A 47 36.05 -41.21 1.31
CA LEU A 47 34.98 -40.25 1.65
C LEU A 47 33.73 -40.49 0.81
N ASN A 48 33.86 -40.87 -0.46
CA ASN A 48 32.70 -41.28 -1.25
C ASN A 48 32.04 -42.56 -0.71
N GLU A 49 32.83 -43.56 -0.31
CA GLU A 49 32.30 -44.78 0.33
C GLU A 49 31.59 -44.44 1.65
N TYR A 50 32.12 -43.50 2.43
CA TYR A 50 31.46 -43.01 3.65
C TYR A 50 30.13 -42.31 3.34
N LEU A 51 30.07 -41.47 2.30
CA LEU A 51 28.84 -40.82 1.85
C LEU A 51 27.83 -41.83 1.26
N ASP A 52 28.29 -42.90 0.59
CA ASP A 52 27.43 -44.01 0.15
C ASP A 52 26.78 -44.73 1.36
N GLU A 53 27.54 -44.93 2.44
CA GLU A 53 27.03 -45.52 3.69
C GLU A 53 26.05 -44.59 4.40
N ILE A 54 26.30 -43.28 4.42
CA ILE A 54 25.36 -42.28 4.95
C ILE A 54 24.08 -42.25 4.11
N ALA A 55 24.19 -42.26 2.78
CA ALA A 55 23.03 -42.31 1.88
C ALA A 55 22.15 -43.54 2.15
N GLY A 56 22.76 -44.71 2.33
CA GLY A 56 22.01 -45.92 2.68
C GLY A 56 21.30 -45.83 4.04
N ARG A 57 21.81 -45.04 4.98
CA ARG A 57 21.15 -44.78 6.25
C ARG A 57 20.01 -43.80 6.15
N LEU A 58 20.15 -42.78 5.32
CA LEU A 58 19.06 -41.89 4.98
C LEU A 58 17.90 -42.69 4.36
N ASP A 59 18.21 -43.60 3.43
CA ASP A 59 17.21 -44.49 2.81
C ASP A 59 16.50 -45.41 3.83
N ASP A 60 17.19 -45.80 4.91
CA ASP A 60 16.70 -46.71 5.96
C ASP A 60 16.16 -45.95 7.20
N ALA A 61 16.22 -44.60 7.23
CA ALA A 61 15.78 -43.80 8.37
C ALA A 61 14.25 -43.83 8.48
N GLU A 62 13.74 -44.17 9.67
CA GLU A 62 12.29 -44.27 9.92
C GLU A 62 11.80 -43.23 10.95
N THR A 63 12.72 -42.57 11.67
CA THR A 63 12.40 -41.60 12.73
C THR A 63 13.25 -40.33 12.65
N GLU A 64 12.79 -39.24 13.28
CA GLU A 64 13.55 -38.00 13.43
C GLU A 64 14.91 -38.20 14.12
N ALA A 65 14.97 -39.13 15.07
CA ALA A 65 16.22 -39.48 15.73
C ALA A 65 17.22 -40.16 14.77
N ASP A 66 16.73 -40.95 13.81
CA ASP A 66 17.58 -41.54 12.76
C ASP A 66 18.10 -40.46 11.80
N LEU A 67 17.27 -39.47 11.46
CA LEU A 67 17.66 -38.34 10.63
C LEU A 67 18.67 -37.41 11.34
N ASP A 68 18.51 -37.17 12.64
CA ASP A 68 19.50 -36.46 13.47
C ASP A 68 20.86 -37.18 13.48
N ASP A 69 20.84 -38.51 13.56
CA ASP A 69 22.04 -39.33 13.47
C ASP A 69 22.68 -39.23 12.06
N VAL A 70 21.88 -39.17 10.99
CA VAL A 70 22.36 -38.94 9.62
C VAL A 70 22.99 -37.56 9.48
N ASP A 71 22.36 -36.50 10.00
CA ASP A 71 22.90 -35.14 9.99
C ASP A 71 24.23 -35.04 10.74
N ALA A 72 24.33 -35.70 11.91
CA ALA A 72 25.58 -35.76 12.66
C ALA A 72 26.71 -36.44 11.85
N LEU A 73 26.39 -37.47 11.06
CA LEU A 73 27.35 -38.11 10.15
C LEU A 73 27.72 -37.21 8.97
N LEU A 74 26.79 -36.41 8.44
CA LEU A 74 27.05 -35.43 7.38
C LEU A 74 27.96 -34.28 7.89
N ASP A 75 27.79 -33.85 9.14
CA ASP A 75 28.68 -32.88 9.79
C ASP A 75 30.11 -33.43 9.97
N ASP A 76 30.22 -34.70 10.37
CA ASP A 76 31.50 -35.42 10.43
C ASP A 76 32.12 -35.54 9.03
N ALA A 77 31.32 -35.87 8.01
CA ALA A 77 31.77 -35.97 6.61
C ALA A 77 32.28 -34.63 6.08
N GLU A 78 31.55 -33.54 6.31
CA GLU A 78 31.96 -32.19 5.92
C GLU A 78 33.29 -31.82 6.58
N SER A 79 33.42 -32.04 7.89
CA SER A 79 34.67 -31.83 8.63
C SER A 79 35.83 -32.65 8.05
N GLY A 80 35.58 -33.93 7.74
CA GLY A 80 36.56 -34.82 7.12
C GLY A 80 37.01 -34.38 5.73
N ILE A 81 36.08 -33.91 4.89
CA ILE A 81 36.37 -33.35 3.56
C ILE A 81 37.24 -32.08 3.69
N GLU A 82 36.97 -31.24 4.68
CA GLU A 82 37.73 -30.01 4.90
C GLU A 82 39.18 -30.28 5.32
N GLU A 83 39.38 -31.25 6.20
CA GLU A 83 40.70 -31.65 6.71
C GLU A 83 41.51 -32.55 5.76
N ALA A 84 40.86 -33.18 4.78
CA ALA A 84 41.50 -34.10 3.85
C ALA A 84 42.51 -33.42 2.90
N ASP A 85 43.67 -34.05 2.70
CA ASP A 85 44.72 -33.60 1.76
C ASP A 85 44.35 -34.02 0.32
N LEU A 86 43.24 -33.45 -0.19
CA LEU A 86 42.72 -33.68 -1.53
C LEU A 86 43.43 -32.78 -2.56
N PRO A 87 43.59 -33.23 -3.82
CA PRO A 87 44.22 -32.41 -4.85
C PRO A 87 43.37 -31.17 -5.15
N GLU A 88 44.02 -30.00 -5.16
CA GLU A 88 43.37 -28.74 -5.55
C GLU A 88 43.22 -28.66 -7.08
N PRO A 89 42.08 -28.12 -7.58
CA PRO A 89 41.88 -27.94 -9.01
C PRO A 89 42.91 -26.94 -9.58
N ALA A 90 43.30 -27.16 -10.83
CA ALA A 90 44.25 -26.26 -11.49
C ALA A 90 43.56 -24.91 -11.81
N GLU A 91 44.08 -23.80 -11.26
CA GLU A 91 43.44 -22.47 -11.36
C GLU A 91 43.22 -21.92 -12.79
N ASP A 92 43.76 -22.57 -13.83
CA ASP A 92 43.69 -22.15 -15.23
C ASP A 92 42.87 -23.11 -16.13
N ASP A 93 42.19 -24.12 -15.58
CA ASP A 93 41.43 -25.12 -16.33
C ASP A 93 40.03 -25.33 -15.72
N GLU A 94 38.99 -24.87 -16.44
CA GLU A 94 37.58 -24.98 -16.04
C GLU A 94 37.07 -26.43 -16.06
N ASP A 95 37.81 -27.35 -16.69
CA ASP A 95 37.51 -28.78 -16.75
C ASP A 95 38.41 -29.60 -15.78
N ALA A 96 39.12 -28.95 -14.84
CA ALA A 96 39.96 -29.66 -13.86
C ALA A 96 39.10 -30.44 -12.85
N ASP A 97 39.50 -31.68 -12.56
CA ASP A 97 38.89 -32.49 -11.51
C ASP A 97 38.98 -31.75 -10.15
N ASP A 98 37.83 -31.42 -9.56
CA ASP A 98 37.70 -30.81 -8.23
C ASP A 98 37.02 -31.78 -7.26
N PRO A 99 37.75 -32.78 -6.75
CA PRO A 99 37.17 -33.81 -5.92
C PRO A 99 36.65 -33.27 -4.57
N ARG A 100 37.15 -32.12 -4.11
CA ARG A 100 36.65 -31.48 -2.90
C ARG A 100 35.30 -30.81 -3.16
N GLY A 101 35.14 -30.13 -4.30
CA GLY A 101 33.87 -29.58 -4.75
C GLY A 101 32.80 -30.67 -4.92
N ASP A 102 33.12 -31.74 -5.65
CA ASP A 102 32.19 -32.86 -5.92
C ASP A 102 31.69 -33.52 -4.62
N LEU A 103 32.57 -33.72 -3.62
CA LEU A 103 32.20 -34.26 -2.32
C LEU A 103 31.32 -33.32 -1.50
N LYS A 104 31.55 -31.99 -1.57
CA LYS A 104 30.71 -31.00 -0.90
C LYS A 104 29.32 -30.92 -1.54
N ASP A 105 29.24 -30.97 -2.86
CA ASP A 105 27.97 -31.01 -3.59
C ASP A 105 27.16 -32.25 -3.20
N ARG A 106 27.82 -33.39 -3.03
CA ARG A 106 27.19 -34.63 -2.58
C ARG A 106 26.70 -34.58 -1.14
N VAL A 107 27.43 -33.94 -0.22
CA VAL A 107 26.95 -33.66 1.14
C VAL A 107 25.72 -32.77 1.11
N ALA A 108 25.71 -31.74 0.24
CA ALA A 108 24.55 -30.87 0.08
C ALA A 108 23.32 -31.61 -0.46
N GLU A 109 23.49 -32.49 -1.46
CA GLU A 109 22.41 -33.36 -1.97
C GLU A 109 21.84 -34.26 -0.88
N LEU A 110 22.69 -34.87 -0.04
CA LEU A 110 22.23 -35.70 1.06
C LEU A 110 21.54 -34.89 2.17
N ARG A 111 21.99 -33.66 2.46
CA ARG A 111 21.30 -32.76 3.40
C ARG A 111 19.93 -32.35 2.88
N GLU A 112 19.80 -32.05 1.59
CA GLU A 112 18.49 -31.80 0.96
C GLU A 112 17.58 -33.04 1.09
N GLY A 113 18.14 -34.24 0.90
CA GLY A 113 17.40 -35.49 1.12
C GLY A 113 16.99 -35.72 2.58
N VAL A 114 17.81 -35.32 3.56
CA VAL A 114 17.41 -35.33 4.98
C VAL A 114 16.25 -34.37 5.19
N GLU A 115 16.36 -33.12 4.73
CA GLU A 115 15.30 -32.12 4.86
C GLU A 115 13.97 -32.58 4.21
N GLU A 116 14.01 -33.24 3.05
CA GLU A 116 12.82 -33.82 2.39
C GLU A 116 12.21 -34.99 3.19
N ALA A 117 13.03 -35.71 3.95
CA ALA A 117 12.59 -36.86 4.75
C ALA A 117 12.07 -36.47 6.14
N ARG A 118 12.37 -35.25 6.62
CA ARG A 118 11.89 -34.74 7.92
C ARG A 118 10.36 -34.71 7.94
N GLY A 119 9.78 -35.13 9.07
CA GLY A 119 8.35 -35.15 9.29
C GLY A 119 7.74 -33.74 9.42
N PRO A 120 6.41 -33.63 9.37
CA PRO A 120 5.74 -32.36 9.61
C PRO A 120 5.90 -31.94 11.09
N TYR A 121 6.15 -30.66 11.35
CA TYR A 121 6.25 -30.14 12.72
C TYR A 121 5.05 -29.29 13.13
N ALA A 122 4.72 -29.33 14.42
CA ALA A 122 3.69 -28.47 14.98
C ALA A 122 4.06 -26.98 14.84
N ASP A 123 5.36 -26.64 14.86
CA ASP A 123 5.84 -25.28 14.61
C ASP A 123 5.48 -24.81 13.19
N ASP A 124 5.51 -25.68 12.17
CA ASP A 124 5.09 -25.32 10.81
C ASP A 124 3.60 -24.96 10.73
N VAL A 125 2.77 -25.68 11.49
CA VAL A 125 1.33 -25.38 11.61
C VAL A 125 1.13 -24.02 12.27
N VAL A 126 1.87 -23.73 13.35
CA VAL A 126 1.80 -22.43 14.05
C VAL A 126 2.22 -21.30 13.11
N ASP A 127 3.33 -21.45 12.41
CA ASP A 127 3.83 -20.47 11.44
C ASP A 127 2.81 -20.22 10.31
N ALA A 128 2.15 -21.28 9.82
CA ALA A 128 1.09 -21.16 8.82
C ALA A 128 -0.14 -20.40 9.35
N ILE A 129 -0.57 -20.66 10.59
CA ILE A 129 -1.66 -19.92 11.23
C ILE A 129 -1.27 -18.44 11.43
N GLU A 130 -0.06 -18.14 11.88
CA GLU A 130 0.43 -16.77 12.04
C GLU A 130 0.49 -16.02 10.69
N SER A 131 0.81 -16.73 9.60
CA SER A 131 0.72 -16.20 8.24
C SER A 131 -0.72 -15.85 7.86
N ALA A 132 -1.68 -16.74 8.13
CA ALA A 132 -3.11 -16.50 7.88
C ALA A 132 -3.66 -15.33 8.71
N VAL A 133 -3.23 -15.20 9.98
CA VAL A 133 -3.53 -14.04 10.83
C VAL A 133 -3.03 -12.74 10.17
N SER A 134 -1.78 -12.74 9.69
CA SER A 134 -1.21 -11.58 9.03
C SER A 134 -2.02 -11.19 7.78
N THR A 135 -2.44 -12.16 6.96
CA THR A 135 -3.31 -11.93 5.80
C THR A 135 -4.65 -11.31 6.21
N LEU A 136 -5.29 -11.83 7.28
CA LEU A 136 -6.55 -11.27 7.78
C LEU A 136 -6.43 -9.81 8.22
N GLU A 137 -5.36 -9.45 8.92
CA GLU A 137 -5.12 -8.11 9.45
C GLU A 137 -4.71 -7.08 8.39
N ASP A 138 -3.84 -7.49 7.45
CA ASP A 138 -3.25 -6.57 6.47
C ASP A 138 -4.17 -6.31 5.27
N THR A 139 -5.15 -7.19 5.02
CA THR A 139 -6.07 -7.07 3.88
C THR A 139 -7.26 -6.16 4.16
N GLU A 140 -7.53 -5.23 3.24
CA GLU A 140 -8.78 -4.46 3.25
C GLU A 140 -9.89 -5.28 2.61
N TRP A 141 -10.71 -5.95 3.42
CA TRP A 141 -11.78 -6.82 2.94
C TRP A 141 -13.06 -6.08 2.55
N THR A 142 -13.71 -6.52 1.47
CA THR A 142 -15.10 -6.13 1.19
C THR A 142 -16.06 -6.73 2.23
N ALA A 143 -17.34 -6.34 2.20
CA ALA A 143 -18.32 -6.99 3.07
C ALA A 143 -18.50 -8.48 2.71
N ALA A 144 -18.50 -8.82 1.42
CA ALA A 144 -18.60 -10.20 0.97
C ALA A 144 -17.32 -11.00 1.29
N GLY A 145 -16.15 -10.41 1.03
CA GLY A 145 -14.88 -11.03 1.38
C GLY A 145 -14.71 -11.27 2.88
N ARG A 146 -15.28 -10.42 3.75
CA ARG A 146 -15.32 -10.70 5.20
C ARG A 146 -16.17 -11.91 5.55
N ASP A 147 -17.29 -12.10 4.87
CA ASP A 147 -18.15 -13.27 5.07
C ASP A 147 -17.43 -14.54 4.58
N ASP A 148 -16.77 -14.47 3.41
CA ASP A 148 -16.02 -15.60 2.84
C ASP A 148 -14.78 -15.97 3.70
N ALA A 149 -14.03 -14.96 4.17
CA ALA A 149 -12.89 -15.16 5.07
C ALA A 149 -13.32 -15.72 6.44
N ALA A 150 -14.48 -15.30 6.95
CA ALA A 150 -15.07 -15.87 8.16
C ALA A 150 -15.40 -17.35 8.00
N ASP A 151 -16.03 -17.72 6.89
CA ASP A 151 -16.35 -19.12 6.57
C ASP A 151 -15.08 -19.99 6.51
N ALA A 152 -13.99 -19.46 5.95
CA ALA A 152 -12.68 -20.15 5.90
C ALA A 152 -12.08 -20.36 7.30
N VAL A 153 -12.08 -19.32 8.14
CA VAL A 153 -11.59 -19.40 9.52
C VAL A 153 -12.40 -20.39 10.36
N VAL A 154 -13.73 -20.33 10.27
CA VAL A 154 -14.62 -21.25 11.00
C VAL A 154 -14.37 -22.69 10.58
N ALA A 155 -14.24 -22.94 9.26
CA ALA A 155 -13.94 -24.27 8.75
C ALA A 155 -12.60 -24.82 9.28
N PHE A 156 -11.57 -23.98 9.34
CA PHE A 156 -10.27 -24.34 9.90
C PHE A 156 -10.35 -24.63 11.40
N VAL A 157 -10.98 -23.75 12.18
CA VAL A 157 -11.13 -23.92 13.64
C VAL A 157 -11.87 -25.23 13.93
N ASP A 158 -12.94 -25.52 13.19
CA ASP A 158 -13.68 -26.78 13.30
C ASP A 158 -12.81 -28.00 12.97
N ALA A 159 -11.97 -27.91 11.93
CA ALA A 159 -11.05 -28.99 11.56
C ALA A 159 -9.95 -29.20 12.61
N ALA A 160 -9.43 -28.13 13.19
CA ALA A 160 -8.38 -28.17 14.20
C ALA A 160 -8.89 -28.63 15.58
N ALA A 161 -10.17 -28.40 15.89
CA ALA A 161 -10.78 -28.80 17.16
C ALA A 161 -10.71 -30.31 17.42
N ASP A 162 -10.80 -31.13 16.36
CA ASP A 162 -10.67 -32.58 16.46
C ASP A 162 -9.23 -33.05 16.73
N ALA A 163 -8.23 -32.24 16.36
CA ALA A 163 -6.80 -32.57 16.50
C ALA A 163 -6.25 -32.18 17.88
N VAL A 164 -6.72 -31.09 18.47
CA VAL A 164 -6.24 -30.56 19.75
C VAL A 164 -7.22 -30.92 20.88
N GLU A 165 -7.29 -32.19 21.27
CA GLU A 165 -8.11 -32.64 22.41
C GLU A 165 -7.50 -32.16 23.75
N GLY A 166 -8.00 -31.05 24.28
CA GLY A 166 -7.72 -30.57 25.63
C GLY A 166 -8.80 -29.60 26.11
N GLU A 167 -9.11 -29.57 27.41
CA GLU A 167 -9.99 -28.56 28.02
C GLU A 167 -9.39 -27.15 27.86
N SER A 168 -9.47 -26.58 26.66
CA SER A 168 -9.22 -25.17 26.40
C SER A 168 -10.56 -24.53 26.05
N ASP A 169 -10.86 -23.39 26.68
CA ASP A 169 -11.92 -22.46 26.26
C ASP A 169 -11.66 -21.88 24.83
N ALA A 170 -10.71 -22.46 24.06
CA ALA A 170 -10.26 -21.99 22.75
C ALA A 170 -11.20 -22.41 21.60
N THR A 171 -12.14 -23.31 21.84
CA THR A 171 -13.06 -23.88 20.83
C THR A 171 -14.51 -23.42 21.01
N ASP A 172 -14.80 -22.50 21.92
CA ASP A 172 -16.13 -21.88 22.07
C ASP A 172 -16.33 -20.72 21.05
N ILE A 173 -16.01 -20.96 19.77
CA ILE A 173 -16.58 -20.14 18.68
C ILE A 173 -17.96 -20.75 18.43
N ASP A 174 -19.04 -20.09 18.87
CA ASP A 174 -20.40 -20.56 18.58
C ASP A 174 -20.73 -20.23 17.11
N PRO A 175 -20.82 -21.22 16.20
CA PRO A 175 -21.10 -20.97 14.78
C PRO A 175 -22.49 -20.38 14.55
N ASP A 176 -23.39 -20.40 15.54
CA ASP A 176 -24.71 -19.74 15.48
C ASP A 176 -24.68 -18.28 15.98
N THR A 177 -23.54 -17.76 16.49
CA THR A 177 -23.39 -16.33 16.89
C THR A 177 -22.91 -15.42 15.77
N VAL A 178 -22.40 -15.99 14.67
CA VAL A 178 -21.95 -15.29 13.46
C VAL A 178 -23.05 -15.12 12.39
N ASP A 179 -24.32 -15.40 12.72
CA ASP A 179 -25.44 -15.23 11.79
C ASP A 179 -25.73 -13.75 11.53
N ALA A 180 -25.48 -13.32 10.28
CA ALA A 180 -25.58 -11.96 9.74
C ALA A 180 -27.01 -11.36 9.70
N ASP A 181 -27.97 -11.85 10.48
CA ASP A 181 -29.38 -11.39 10.47
C ASP A 181 -29.93 -10.94 11.83
N ALA A 182 -29.07 -10.58 12.79
CA ALA A 182 -29.47 -9.88 14.03
C ALA A 182 -29.68 -8.36 13.81
N ALA A 183 -30.47 -7.98 12.81
CA ALA A 183 -30.85 -6.59 12.56
C ALA A 183 -32.07 -6.10 13.37
N ASP A 184 -32.49 -6.81 14.43
CA ASP A 184 -33.59 -6.35 15.29
C ASP A 184 -33.30 -6.52 16.79
N GLU A 185 -33.46 -5.40 17.49
CA GLU A 185 -33.32 -5.22 18.95
C GLU A 185 -31.90 -5.11 19.55
N GLY A 186 -31.07 -4.21 19.01
CA GLY A 186 -30.13 -3.42 19.82
C GLY A 186 -29.01 -4.18 20.54
N GLY A 187 -28.61 -5.34 20.01
CA GLY A 187 -27.28 -5.93 20.24
C GLY A 187 -26.27 -5.32 19.28
N GLU A 188 -25.02 -5.23 19.71
CA GLU A 188 -23.91 -4.77 18.89
C GLU A 188 -23.77 -5.74 17.70
N THR A 189 -23.74 -5.22 16.47
CA THR A 189 -23.38 -6.01 15.29
C THR A 189 -21.95 -6.46 15.48
N LEU A 190 -21.73 -7.77 15.55
CA LEU A 190 -20.44 -8.41 15.77
C LEU A 190 -19.63 -8.28 14.46
N ASP A 191 -18.85 -7.21 14.35
CA ASP A 191 -17.97 -6.85 13.23
C ASP A 191 -16.55 -6.68 13.80
N SER A 192 -15.68 -7.69 13.74
CA SER A 192 -14.24 -7.42 13.66
C SER A 192 -13.45 -8.68 13.33
N VAL A 193 -12.64 -8.59 12.27
CA VAL A 193 -11.49 -9.46 11.96
C VAL A 193 -10.70 -9.85 13.22
N GLU A 194 -10.66 -8.96 14.23
CA GLU A 194 -10.09 -9.20 15.56
C GLU A 194 -10.58 -10.51 16.23
N GLU A 195 -11.86 -10.89 16.10
CA GLU A 195 -12.37 -12.14 16.70
C GLU A 195 -11.86 -13.38 15.96
N TYR A 196 -11.74 -13.31 14.63
CA TYR A 196 -11.17 -14.38 13.82
C TYR A 196 -9.67 -14.54 14.08
N VAL A 197 -8.96 -13.43 14.26
CA VAL A 197 -7.55 -13.42 14.67
C VAL A 197 -7.39 -14.06 16.05
N GLU A 198 -8.20 -13.67 17.04
CA GLU A 198 -8.17 -14.27 18.37
C GLU A 198 -8.44 -15.78 18.33
N ALA A 199 -9.35 -16.24 17.47
CA ALA A 199 -9.64 -17.66 17.27
C ALA A 199 -8.43 -18.42 16.71
N LEU A 200 -7.80 -17.89 15.67
CA LEU A 200 -6.60 -18.48 15.06
C LEU A 200 -5.42 -18.50 16.04
N GLU A 201 -5.16 -17.41 16.76
CA GLU A 201 -4.11 -17.35 17.79
C GLU A 201 -4.36 -18.37 18.92
N ALA A 202 -5.63 -18.58 19.29
CA ALA A 202 -5.99 -19.58 20.29
C ALA A 202 -5.70 -21.01 19.79
N VAL A 203 -6.00 -21.31 18.53
CA VAL A 203 -5.65 -22.60 17.89
C VAL A 203 -4.14 -22.76 17.81
N ALA A 204 -3.40 -21.74 17.35
CA ALA A 204 -1.93 -21.77 17.28
C ALA A 204 -1.30 -22.03 18.66
N GLY A 205 -1.78 -21.34 19.70
CA GLY A 205 -1.34 -21.58 21.08
C GLY A 205 -1.67 -23.00 21.56
N ALA A 206 -2.83 -23.54 21.19
CA ALA A 206 -3.23 -24.89 21.55
C ALA A 206 -2.39 -25.96 20.83
N VAL A 207 -2.05 -25.76 19.56
CA VAL A 207 -1.13 -26.62 18.79
C VAL A 207 0.27 -26.61 19.42
N ALA A 208 0.80 -25.43 19.75
CA ALA A 208 2.10 -25.29 20.40
C ALA A 208 2.16 -25.99 21.77
N ASP A 209 1.07 -25.92 22.55
CA ASP A 209 0.97 -26.53 23.88
C ASP A 209 0.62 -28.03 23.85
N ALA A 210 0.15 -28.58 22.71
CA ALA A 210 -0.27 -29.97 22.57
C ALA A 210 0.89 -30.97 22.74
N GLY A 211 2.11 -30.54 22.42
CA GLY A 211 3.32 -31.37 22.53
C GLY A 211 3.33 -32.55 21.56
N PHE A 212 2.89 -32.32 20.32
CA PHE A 212 2.92 -33.32 19.25
C PHE A 212 4.35 -33.82 19.01
N ASP A 213 4.48 -35.13 18.92
CA ASP A 213 5.73 -35.79 18.54
C ASP A 213 5.79 -35.93 17.01
N PRO A 214 6.86 -35.46 16.33
CA PRO A 214 6.91 -35.47 14.87
C PRO A 214 6.85 -36.87 14.24
N ASP A 215 7.24 -37.91 14.98
CA ASP A 215 7.19 -39.30 14.50
C ASP A 215 5.81 -39.92 14.81
N ASP A 216 5.38 -39.87 16.07
CA ASP A 216 4.16 -40.54 16.54
C ASP A 216 2.87 -39.81 16.07
N ASP A 217 2.90 -38.48 15.96
CA ASP A 217 1.76 -37.63 15.62
C ASP A 217 1.82 -37.07 14.19
N ALA A 218 2.75 -37.55 13.35
CA ALA A 218 2.96 -37.08 11.97
C ALA A 218 1.66 -36.94 11.16
N ALA A 219 0.74 -37.90 11.29
CA ALA A 219 -0.52 -37.89 10.56
C ALA A 219 -1.51 -36.81 11.05
N VAL A 220 -1.46 -36.44 12.33
CA VAL A 220 -2.28 -35.37 12.90
C VAL A 220 -1.72 -34.01 12.48
N ILE A 221 -0.40 -33.83 12.57
CA ILE A 221 0.27 -32.60 12.14
C ILE A 221 0.05 -32.38 10.63
N ALA A 222 0.19 -33.43 9.81
CA ALA A 222 -0.08 -33.34 8.37
C ALA A 222 -1.53 -32.94 8.06
N ALA A 223 -2.51 -33.42 8.83
CA ALA A 223 -3.91 -33.04 8.66
C ALA A 223 -4.17 -31.58 9.08
N LEU A 224 -3.47 -31.10 10.12
CA LEU A 224 -3.51 -29.68 10.51
C LEU A 224 -2.89 -28.79 9.44
N LEU A 225 -1.77 -29.19 8.83
CA LEU A 225 -1.16 -28.47 7.70
C LEU A 225 -2.09 -28.43 6.48
N GLU A 226 -2.75 -29.54 6.14
CA GLU A 226 -3.76 -29.55 5.08
C GLU A 226 -4.92 -28.60 5.40
N ALA A 227 -5.34 -28.51 6.67
CA ALA A 227 -6.35 -27.56 7.10
C ALA A 227 -5.86 -26.09 7.02
N THR A 228 -4.58 -25.81 7.32
CA THR A 228 -4.01 -24.46 7.13
C THR A 228 -3.88 -24.10 5.66
N ASP A 229 -3.58 -25.05 4.78
CA ASP A 229 -3.57 -24.85 3.32
C ASP A 229 -4.99 -24.50 2.82
N ASP A 230 -6.01 -25.20 3.31
CA ASP A 230 -7.42 -24.92 3.00
C ASP A 230 -7.85 -23.53 3.54
N LEU A 231 -7.37 -23.13 4.72
CA LEU A 231 -7.57 -21.79 5.28
C LEU A 231 -6.94 -20.72 4.38
N GLU A 232 -5.67 -20.87 4.02
CA GLU A 232 -4.95 -19.95 3.13
C GLU A 232 -5.69 -19.81 1.80
N ALA A 233 -6.07 -20.93 1.18
CA ALA A 233 -6.84 -20.92 -0.06
C ALA A 233 -8.20 -20.21 0.09
N GLY A 234 -8.88 -20.38 1.22
CA GLY A 234 -10.13 -19.70 1.52
C GLY A 234 -9.97 -18.18 1.69
N LEU A 235 -8.87 -17.74 2.30
CA LEU A 235 -8.53 -16.32 2.41
C LEU A 235 -8.14 -15.73 1.05
N ASP A 236 -7.35 -16.44 0.26
CA ASP A 236 -6.94 -16.02 -1.10
C ASP A 236 -8.13 -15.91 -2.07
N ASP A 237 -9.16 -16.74 -1.90
CA ASP A 237 -10.39 -16.70 -2.72
C ASP A 237 -11.39 -15.61 -2.28
N ALA A 238 -11.23 -15.04 -1.08
CA ALA A 238 -12.15 -14.04 -0.53
C ALA A 238 -11.95 -12.65 -1.17
N GLU A 239 -13.04 -11.91 -1.40
CA GLU A 239 -13.01 -10.66 -2.18
C GLU A 239 -12.33 -9.49 -1.42
N GLU A 240 -11.16 -9.07 -1.90
CA GLU A 240 -10.44 -7.91 -1.41
C GLU A 240 -11.03 -6.59 -1.96
N TRP A 241 -10.80 -5.49 -1.26
CA TRP A 241 -11.26 -4.17 -1.71
C TRP A 241 -10.70 -3.78 -3.08
N ASP A 242 -9.46 -4.17 -3.37
CA ASP A 242 -8.78 -3.90 -4.63
C ASP A 242 -9.30 -4.75 -5.80
N ASP A 243 -10.07 -5.81 -5.54
CA ASP A 243 -10.75 -6.60 -6.57
C ASP A 243 -11.96 -5.87 -7.17
N LEU A 244 -12.56 -4.95 -6.42
CA LEU A 244 -13.73 -4.20 -6.85
C LEU A 244 -13.42 -3.29 -8.04
N GLU A 245 -14.36 -3.18 -8.99
CA GLU A 245 -14.24 -2.16 -10.02
C GLU A 245 -14.31 -0.76 -9.39
N THR A 246 -13.64 0.24 -9.99
CA THR A 246 -13.65 1.63 -9.49
C THR A 246 -15.07 2.19 -9.23
N HIS A 247 -16.05 1.79 -10.04
CA HIS A 247 -17.44 2.22 -9.84
C HIS A 247 -18.09 1.60 -8.59
N GLU A 248 -17.68 0.38 -8.22
CA GLU A 248 -18.17 -0.35 -7.05
C GLU A 248 -17.54 0.23 -5.78
N GLN A 249 -16.22 0.44 -5.77
CA GLN A 249 -15.53 1.16 -4.69
C GLN A 249 -16.16 2.53 -4.41
N LEU A 250 -16.36 3.34 -5.46
CA LEU A 250 -17.03 4.65 -5.34
C LEU A 250 -18.46 4.54 -4.80
N ARG A 251 -19.19 3.46 -5.13
CA ARG A 251 -20.54 3.23 -4.61
C ARG A 251 -20.50 2.87 -3.13
N ALA A 252 -19.62 1.96 -2.72
CA ALA A 252 -19.45 1.58 -1.33
C ALA A 252 -19.02 2.77 -0.46
N GLN A 253 -18.20 3.67 -1.00
CA GLN A 253 -17.80 4.92 -0.33
C GLN A 253 -18.86 6.04 -0.41
N GLY A 254 -20.04 5.78 -0.97
CA GLY A 254 -21.18 6.71 -1.00
C GLY A 254 -21.07 7.86 -2.00
N TYR A 255 -20.15 7.80 -2.96
CA TYR A 255 -19.96 8.85 -3.96
C TYR A 255 -21.22 9.10 -4.82
N TYR A 256 -22.03 8.07 -5.06
CA TYR A 256 -23.25 8.22 -5.85
C TYR A 256 -24.49 8.62 -5.04
N ASP A 257 -24.42 8.67 -3.71
CA ASP A 257 -25.58 8.91 -2.84
C ASP A 257 -26.18 10.31 -3.00
N VAL A 258 -25.41 11.22 -3.58
CA VAL A 258 -25.88 12.56 -3.90
C VAL A 258 -26.88 12.58 -5.06
N LEU A 259 -26.91 11.52 -5.87
CA LEU A 259 -27.77 11.42 -7.05
C LEU A 259 -29.20 11.01 -6.68
N GLY A 260 -30.17 11.88 -6.96
CA GLY A 260 -31.59 11.52 -6.83
C GLY A 260 -32.11 10.64 -7.97
N HIS A 261 -31.57 10.79 -9.19
CA HIS A 261 -31.91 9.99 -10.36
C HIS A 261 -30.72 9.87 -11.33
N TYR A 262 -30.39 8.65 -11.74
CA TYR A 262 -29.32 8.34 -12.72
C TYR A 262 -29.72 8.65 -14.17
N LYS A 263 -30.01 9.91 -14.49
CA LYS A 263 -30.44 10.29 -15.85
C LYS A 263 -29.34 10.89 -16.74
N ASP A 264 -28.26 11.38 -16.14
CA ASP A 264 -27.18 12.06 -16.87
C ASP A 264 -25.95 11.15 -16.99
N PHE A 265 -25.40 11.07 -18.20
CA PHE A 265 -24.19 10.29 -18.51
C PHE A 265 -23.03 11.25 -18.88
N PRO A 266 -21.79 11.02 -18.38
CA PRO A 266 -21.39 10.00 -17.40
C PRO A 266 -21.94 10.30 -15.99
N VAL A 267 -22.26 9.26 -15.22
CA VAL A 267 -22.90 9.38 -13.90
C VAL A 267 -21.94 9.96 -12.86
N GLU A 268 -20.64 9.68 -13.02
CA GLU A 268 -19.53 10.16 -12.19
C GLU A 268 -19.44 11.69 -12.25
N TRP A 269 -19.59 12.25 -13.44
CA TRP A 269 -19.59 13.69 -13.63
C TRP A 269 -20.86 14.34 -13.11
N ALA A 270 -22.00 13.65 -13.19
CA ALA A 270 -23.25 14.11 -12.59
C ALA A 270 -23.13 14.18 -11.05
N ALA A 271 -22.56 13.15 -10.43
CA ALA A 271 -22.29 13.11 -8.99
C ALA A 271 -21.31 14.22 -8.59
N LEU A 272 -20.22 14.39 -9.35
CA LEU A 272 -19.22 15.43 -9.11
C LEU A 272 -19.85 16.82 -9.03
N LYS A 273 -20.74 17.17 -9.96
CA LYS A 273 -21.42 18.48 -9.97
C LYS A 273 -22.30 18.69 -8.74
N GLU A 274 -22.93 17.62 -8.25
CA GLU A 274 -23.75 17.69 -7.04
C GLU A 274 -22.88 17.80 -5.78
N HIS A 275 -21.76 17.07 -5.71
CA HIS A 275 -20.74 17.25 -4.67
C HIS A 275 -20.15 18.66 -4.68
N GLU A 276 -19.83 19.21 -5.86
CA GLU A 276 -19.40 20.60 -6.03
C GLU A 276 -20.46 21.56 -5.46
N ALA A 277 -21.73 21.36 -5.79
CA ALA A 277 -22.82 22.21 -5.28
C ALA A 277 -22.96 22.14 -3.76
N ARG A 278 -22.80 20.95 -3.16
CA ARG A 278 -22.88 20.73 -1.70
C ARG A 278 -21.62 21.13 -0.95
N GLY A 279 -20.49 21.18 -1.63
CA GLY A 279 -19.19 21.53 -1.06
C GLY A 279 -18.48 20.34 -0.41
N ASN A 280 -18.76 19.13 -0.90
CA ASN A 280 -18.18 17.89 -0.38
C ASN A 280 -16.78 17.71 -0.96
N VAL A 281 -15.80 18.37 -0.35
CA VAL A 281 -14.41 18.39 -0.83
C VAL A 281 -13.80 16.98 -0.85
N ASP A 282 -14.01 16.20 0.19
CA ASP A 282 -13.48 14.84 0.31
C ASP A 282 -13.93 13.95 -0.85
N MET A 283 -15.20 14.09 -1.27
CA MET A 283 -15.75 13.35 -2.41
C MET A 283 -15.20 13.80 -3.76
N ILE A 284 -14.81 15.08 -3.88
CA ILE A 284 -14.14 15.58 -5.09
C ILE A 284 -12.69 15.08 -5.15
N LEU A 285 -12.02 14.99 -4.00
CA LEU A 285 -10.68 14.39 -3.89
C LEU A 285 -10.73 12.89 -4.18
N LEU A 286 -11.71 12.18 -3.62
CA LEU A 286 -11.96 10.78 -3.93
C LEU A 286 -12.14 10.58 -5.44
N ALA A 287 -13.00 11.37 -6.08
CA ALA A 287 -13.18 11.29 -7.52
C ALA A 287 -11.91 11.66 -8.31
N LEU A 288 -11.09 12.58 -7.81
CA LEU A 288 -9.82 12.95 -8.45
C LEU A 288 -8.79 11.82 -8.40
N ASP A 289 -8.77 11.06 -7.31
CA ASP A 289 -7.85 9.95 -7.08
C ASP A 289 -8.32 8.67 -7.81
N SER A 290 -9.57 8.27 -7.60
CA SER A 290 -10.12 7.04 -8.18
C SER A 290 -10.36 7.15 -9.69
N LEU A 291 -10.82 8.31 -10.20
CA LEU A 291 -11.17 8.47 -11.61
C LEU A 291 -10.03 9.10 -12.42
N GLN A 292 -9.01 8.28 -12.71
CA GLN A 292 -7.75 8.66 -13.35
C GLN A 292 -7.82 9.07 -14.83
N SER A 293 -9.00 9.43 -15.34
CA SER A 293 -9.14 9.93 -16.72
C SER A 293 -8.85 11.43 -16.79
N ASP A 294 -8.14 11.89 -17.84
CA ASP A 294 -7.92 13.32 -18.13
C ASP A 294 -9.22 14.15 -18.12
N PHE A 295 -10.34 13.51 -18.44
CA PHE A 295 -11.66 14.15 -18.43
C PHE A 295 -12.13 14.42 -17.00
N MET A 296 -12.08 13.40 -16.13
CA MET A 296 -12.51 13.52 -14.74
C MET A 296 -11.54 14.37 -13.93
N GLU A 297 -10.23 14.16 -14.07
CA GLU A 297 -9.21 14.97 -13.41
C GLU A 297 -9.44 16.47 -13.66
N ARG A 298 -9.62 16.85 -14.94
CA ARG A 298 -9.91 18.23 -15.31
C ARG A 298 -11.17 18.74 -14.62
N HIS A 299 -12.25 17.96 -14.60
CA HIS A 299 -13.50 18.40 -14.01
C HIS A 299 -13.45 18.49 -12.48
N CYS A 300 -12.71 17.62 -11.79
CA CYS A 300 -12.48 17.74 -10.35
C CYS A 300 -11.69 19.01 -10.02
N LEU A 301 -10.63 19.29 -10.77
CA LEU A 301 -9.85 20.53 -10.61
C LEU A 301 -10.67 21.78 -10.95
N GLU A 302 -11.50 21.74 -12.00
CA GLU A 302 -12.44 22.83 -12.31
C GLU A 302 -13.47 23.04 -11.19
N ALA A 303 -13.93 21.96 -10.54
CA ALA A 303 -14.82 22.06 -9.40
C ALA A 303 -14.14 22.82 -8.26
N PHE A 304 -12.90 22.48 -7.90
CA PHE A 304 -12.12 23.25 -6.93
C PHE A 304 -11.95 24.72 -7.32
N GLU A 305 -11.67 25.01 -8.60
CA GLU A 305 -11.57 26.40 -9.10
C GLU A 305 -12.87 27.17 -8.87
N ARG A 306 -14.02 26.57 -9.20
CA ARG A 306 -15.35 27.19 -9.02
C ARG A 306 -15.74 27.33 -7.56
N MET A 307 -15.36 26.37 -6.73
CA MET A 307 -15.58 26.41 -5.29
C MET A 307 -14.78 27.53 -4.62
N GLY A 308 -13.58 27.84 -5.11
CA GLY A 308 -12.70 28.86 -4.55
C GLY A 308 -12.50 28.63 -3.05
N LYS A 309 -12.64 29.66 -2.22
CA LYS A 309 -12.47 29.57 -0.75
C LYS A 309 -13.29 28.46 -0.09
N ARG A 310 -14.45 28.08 -0.63
CA ARG A 310 -15.29 27.00 -0.09
C ARG A 310 -14.65 25.62 -0.24
N GLY A 311 -13.79 25.46 -1.25
CA GLY A 311 -13.04 24.23 -1.48
C GLY A 311 -11.75 24.14 -0.68
N LYS A 312 -11.35 25.18 0.06
CA LYS A 312 -10.09 25.20 0.81
C LYS A 312 -10.25 24.37 2.09
N THR A 313 -9.82 23.12 2.03
CA THR A 313 -9.58 22.23 3.18
C THR A 313 -8.09 21.86 3.23
N GLU A 314 -7.64 21.29 4.35
CA GLU A 314 -6.25 20.82 4.51
C GLU A 314 -5.87 19.81 3.41
N ALA A 315 -6.68 18.76 3.21
CA ALA A 315 -6.43 17.74 2.19
C ALA A 315 -6.40 18.31 0.76
N SER A 316 -7.36 19.19 0.41
CA SER A 316 -7.35 19.81 -0.93
C SER A 316 -6.17 20.76 -1.14
N LEU A 317 -5.69 21.38 -0.07
CA LEU A 317 -4.56 22.29 -0.13
C LEU A 317 -3.28 21.49 -0.37
N GLU A 318 -3.07 20.39 0.36
CA GLU A 318 -1.94 19.48 0.17
C GLU A 318 -1.87 18.96 -1.26
N GLU A 319 -2.98 18.44 -1.80
CA GLU A 319 -3.05 17.94 -3.18
C GLU A 319 -2.71 19.03 -4.22
N LEU A 320 -3.27 20.24 -4.05
CA LEU A 320 -3.02 21.35 -4.97
C LEU A 320 -1.61 21.92 -4.83
N LEU A 321 -1.02 21.92 -3.62
CA LEU A 321 0.37 22.33 -3.39
C LEU A 321 1.34 21.35 -4.07
N GLY A 322 1.16 20.03 -3.88
CA GLY A 322 2.00 19.02 -4.54
C GLY A 322 1.96 19.13 -6.07
N ARG A 323 0.81 19.51 -6.64
CA ARG A 323 0.70 19.84 -8.08
C ARG A 323 1.36 21.17 -8.45
N ALA A 324 1.23 22.19 -7.60
CA ALA A 324 1.84 23.51 -7.83
C ALA A 324 3.37 23.44 -7.81
N GLU A 325 3.97 22.65 -6.91
CA GLU A 325 5.41 22.37 -6.85
C GLU A 325 5.92 21.76 -8.16
N LYS A 326 5.12 20.89 -8.79
CA LYS A 326 5.35 20.35 -10.13
C LYS A 326 5.04 21.36 -11.26
N ARG A 327 4.91 22.65 -10.92
CA ARG A 327 4.61 23.79 -11.81
C ARG A 327 3.27 23.67 -12.55
N SER A 328 2.28 22.99 -11.98
CA SER A 328 0.94 22.92 -12.55
C SER A 328 0.25 24.29 -12.51
N GLN A 329 0.18 24.95 -13.66
CA GLN A 329 -0.54 26.24 -13.82
C GLN A 329 -2.01 26.12 -13.40
N PHE A 330 -2.61 24.93 -13.54
CA PHE A 330 -4.00 24.74 -13.16
C PHE A 330 -4.17 24.79 -11.64
N ALA A 331 -3.33 24.06 -10.91
CA ALA A 331 -3.34 24.06 -9.45
C ALA A 331 -3.02 25.45 -8.86
N ILE A 332 -2.01 26.14 -9.40
CA ILE A 332 -1.64 27.51 -8.99
C ILE A 332 -2.83 28.47 -9.10
N ARG A 333 -3.58 28.39 -10.20
CA ARG A 333 -4.79 29.21 -10.39
C ARG A 333 -5.87 28.89 -9.36
N ILE A 334 -6.06 27.62 -9.02
CA ILE A 334 -7.03 27.18 -8.00
C ILE A 334 -6.63 27.69 -6.62
N LEU A 335 -5.36 27.55 -6.23
CA LEU A 335 -4.81 28.09 -4.97
C LEU A 335 -5.04 29.60 -4.84
N GLY A 336 -4.88 30.33 -5.96
CA GLY A 336 -5.28 31.75 -6.07
C GLY A 336 -6.74 31.99 -5.70
N LYS A 337 -7.67 31.24 -6.33
CA LYS A 337 -9.12 31.34 -6.06
C LYS A 337 -9.52 30.91 -4.65
N MET A 338 -8.75 30.01 -4.04
CA MET A 338 -8.92 29.59 -2.66
C MET A 338 -8.44 30.63 -1.64
N ALA A 339 -7.65 31.62 -2.07
CA ALA A 339 -6.86 32.46 -1.18
C ALA A 339 -6.03 31.61 -0.20
N ALA A 340 -5.26 30.68 -0.77
CA ALA A 340 -4.37 29.80 -0.02
C ALA A 340 -3.06 30.52 0.33
N ASP A 341 -3.04 31.21 1.48
CA ASP A 341 -1.85 31.87 2.01
C ASP A 341 -0.64 30.93 2.14
N GLU A 342 -0.89 29.65 2.41
CA GLU A 342 0.09 28.57 2.55
C GLU A 342 0.87 28.33 1.24
N ALA A 343 0.29 28.66 0.09
CA ALA A 343 0.97 28.55 -1.21
C ALA A 343 1.96 29.69 -1.48
N THR A 344 1.97 30.74 -0.64
CA THR A 344 2.72 31.97 -0.93
C THR A 344 4.21 31.72 -1.12
N GLU A 345 4.83 30.91 -0.26
CA GLU A 345 6.27 30.62 -0.32
C GLU A 345 6.62 29.95 -1.66
N THR A 346 5.95 28.84 -1.98
CA THR A 346 6.11 28.10 -3.25
C THR A 346 5.89 28.99 -4.47
N LEU A 347 4.85 29.84 -4.45
CA LEU A 347 4.53 30.70 -5.58
C LEU A 347 5.54 31.85 -5.76
N VAL A 348 6.13 32.36 -4.67
CA VAL A 348 7.17 33.40 -4.74
C VAL A 348 8.43 32.86 -5.44
N GLU A 349 8.76 31.58 -5.28
CA GLU A 349 9.88 30.96 -5.99
C GLU A 349 9.70 30.98 -7.52
N PHE A 350 8.46 30.96 -8.00
CA PHE A 350 8.13 31.00 -9.42
C PHE A 350 7.98 32.42 -9.98
N VAL A 351 8.25 33.46 -9.18
CA VAL A 351 8.25 34.84 -9.66
C VAL A 351 9.48 35.12 -10.53
N GLY A 352 10.64 34.59 -10.13
CA GLY A 352 11.94 34.94 -10.70
C GLY A 352 12.25 34.40 -12.10
N GLU A 353 13.44 34.81 -12.58
CA GLU A 353 13.91 34.87 -13.97
C GLU A 353 13.96 33.52 -14.73
N ASP A 354 14.05 32.38 -14.03
CA ASP A 354 14.09 31.04 -14.65
C ASP A 354 12.70 30.49 -15.04
N SER A 355 11.64 31.29 -14.87
CA SER A 355 10.26 30.89 -15.13
C SER A 355 9.79 31.29 -16.53
N ASN A 356 9.08 30.39 -17.21
CA ASN A 356 8.45 30.72 -18.50
C ASN A 356 7.36 31.82 -18.30
N PRO A 357 7.25 32.80 -19.21
CA PRO A 357 6.24 33.87 -19.19
C PRO A 357 4.78 33.43 -18.92
N GLN A 358 4.35 32.27 -19.41
CA GLN A 358 3.00 31.75 -19.17
C GLN A 358 2.80 31.37 -17.70
N LEU A 359 3.80 30.74 -17.07
CA LEU A 359 3.76 30.37 -15.66
C LEU A 359 3.75 31.63 -14.78
N GLN A 360 4.63 32.60 -15.06
CA GLN A 360 4.70 33.86 -14.33
C GLN A 360 3.34 34.59 -14.31
N LYS A 361 2.65 34.67 -15.46
CA LYS A 361 1.31 35.31 -15.52
C LYS A 361 0.29 34.66 -14.60
N VAL A 362 0.34 33.33 -14.48
CA VAL A 362 -0.57 32.57 -13.63
C VAL A 362 -0.19 32.75 -12.15
N VAL A 363 1.10 32.67 -11.84
CA VAL A 363 1.67 32.89 -10.50
C VAL A 363 1.34 34.28 -9.98
N PHE A 364 1.60 35.33 -10.76
CA PHE A 364 1.34 36.71 -10.36
C PHE A 364 -0.14 36.93 -10.04
N LYS A 365 -1.01 36.40 -10.91
CA LYS A 365 -2.45 36.47 -10.68
C LYS A 365 -2.84 35.72 -9.40
N ALA A 366 -2.30 34.53 -9.16
CA ALA A 366 -2.59 33.75 -7.97
C ALA A 366 -2.12 34.46 -6.68
N LEU A 367 -0.89 34.97 -6.65
CA LEU A 367 -0.35 35.78 -5.54
C LEU A 367 -1.22 37.01 -5.26
N GLY A 368 -1.72 37.66 -6.31
CA GLY A 368 -2.69 38.75 -6.21
C GLY A 368 -4.03 38.33 -5.61
N GLU A 369 -4.59 37.19 -6.06
CA GLU A 369 -5.86 36.66 -5.55
C GLU A 369 -5.77 36.14 -4.10
N ILE A 370 -4.59 35.66 -3.69
CA ILE A 370 -4.26 35.31 -2.30
C ILE A 370 -4.19 36.57 -1.44
N GLY A 371 -3.60 37.65 -1.96
CA GLY A 371 -3.26 38.84 -1.18
C GLY A 371 -1.90 38.69 -0.48
N ALA A 372 -0.97 37.96 -1.11
CA ALA A 372 0.33 37.61 -0.58
C ALA A 372 1.23 38.83 -0.36
N SER A 373 1.26 39.35 0.88
CA SER A 373 2.02 40.56 1.23
C SER A 373 3.54 40.39 1.06
N GLU A 374 4.03 39.16 1.18
CA GLU A 374 5.41 38.73 1.05
C GLU A 374 5.87 38.81 -0.42
N ALA A 375 4.94 38.68 -1.37
CA ALA A 375 5.21 38.74 -2.80
C ALA A 375 5.37 40.17 -3.35
N VAL A 376 5.12 41.21 -2.53
CA VAL A 376 5.16 42.61 -2.99
C VAL A 376 6.53 42.99 -3.54
N GLN A 377 7.62 42.69 -2.83
CA GLN A 377 8.95 43.05 -3.31
C GLN A 377 9.39 42.20 -4.53
N PRO A 378 9.22 40.86 -4.54
CA PRO A 378 9.44 40.06 -5.74
C PRO A 378 8.70 40.59 -6.97
N LEU A 379 7.39 40.85 -6.86
CA LEU A 379 6.58 41.37 -7.97
C LEU A 379 6.98 42.80 -8.39
N ALA A 380 7.41 43.63 -7.45
CA ALA A 380 7.90 44.97 -7.76
C ALA A 380 9.20 44.95 -8.58
N ASN A 381 10.08 43.96 -8.34
CA ASN A 381 11.30 43.81 -9.14
C ASN A 381 10.99 43.49 -10.61
N GLU A 382 9.93 42.72 -10.85
CA GLU A 382 9.46 42.37 -12.21
C GLU A 382 8.86 43.56 -12.98
N LEU A 383 8.65 44.71 -12.33
CA LEU A 383 8.23 45.95 -13.02
C LEU A 383 9.39 46.68 -13.69
N ASP A 384 10.63 46.37 -13.34
CA ASP A 384 11.80 47.07 -13.89
C ASP A 384 11.90 46.82 -15.41
N PRO A 385 11.90 47.87 -16.25
CA PRO A 385 12.12 47.75 -17.69
C PRO A 385 13.47 47.11 -18.05
N GLY A 386 14.43 47.14 -17.12
CA GLY A 386 15.74 46.50 -17.23
C GLY A 386 15.79 45.04 -16.75
N SER A 387 14.69 44.49 -16.24
CA SER A 387 14.60 43.07 -15.88
C SER A 387 14.57 42.16 -17.12
N GLU A 388 14.88 40.87 -16.94
CA GLU A 388 14.77 39.87 -18.01
C GLU A 388 13.30 39.51 -18.34
N THR A 389 12.34 40.11 -17.63
CA THR A 389 10.90 39.93 -17.80
C THR A 389 10.43 40.40 -19.16
N GLU A 390 9.73 39.53 -19.88
CA GLU A 390 9.09 39.92 -21.14
C GLU A 390 8.09 41.07 -20.94
N ASP A 391 8.06 42.01 -21.88
CA ASP A 391 7.14 43.16 -21.86
C ASP A 391 5.67 42.77 -21.67
N LEU A 392 5.29 41.56 -22.11
CA LEU A 392 3.92 41.03 -21.98
C LEU A 392 3.60 40.47 -20.59
N VAL A 393 4.58 40.34 -19.70
CA VAL A 393 4.44 39.82 -18.34
C VAL A 393 4.38 40.96 -17.31
N ARG A 394 5.14 42.05 -17.49
CA ARG A 394 5.16 43.22 -16.57
C ARG A 394 3.77 43.79 -16.20
N PRO A 395 2.79 43.91 -17.11
CA PRO A 395 1.44 44.38 -16.75
C PRO A 395 0.72 43.45 -15.76
N HIS A 396 1.07 42.16 -15.74
CA HIS A 396 0.52 41.20 -14.79
C HIS A 396 1.12 41.38 -13.39
N ALA A 397 2.40 41.73 -13.28
CA ALA A 397 3.03 42.06 -12.00
C ALA A 397 2.37 43.30 -11.39
N ALA A 398 2.16 44.35 -12.19
CA ALA A 398 1.46 45.55 -11.74
C ALA A 398 0.04 45.23 -11.26
N ARG A 399 -0.72 44.43 -12.02
CA ARG A 399 -2.07 44.00 -11.62
C ARG A 399 -2.06 43.18 -10.33
N ALA A 400 -1.10 42.27 -10.17
CA ALA A 400 -0.97 41.47 -8.96
C ALA A 400 -0.75 42.35 -7.72
N LEU A 401 0.17 43.32 -7.81
CA LEU A 401 0.40 44.32 -6.75
C LEU A 401 -0.87 45.12 -6.41
N GLY A 402 -1.65 45.49 -7.43
CA GLY A 402 -2.95 46.14 -7.23
C GLY A 402 -3.98 45.26 -6.52
N LEU A 403 -3.99 43.95 -6.80
CA LEU A 403 -4.87 42.98 -6.12
C LEU A 403 -4.42 42.73 -4.67
N ILE A 404 -3.11 42.68 -4.40
CA ILE A 404 -2.57 42.59 -3.04
C ILE A 404 -2.97 43.83 -2.23
N GLY A 405 -2.92 45.01 -2.84
CA GLY A 405 -3.36 46.26 -2.22
C GLY A 405 -2.39 46.81 -1.16
N ASP A 406 -1.16 46.29 -1.09
CA ASP A 406 -0.16 46.75 -0.12
C ASP A 406 0.46 48.09 -0.53
N THR A 407 0.44 49.05 0.39
CA THR A 407 0.98 50.41 0.18
C THR A 407 2.48 50.45 -0.15
N ARG A 408 3.25 49.41 0.18
CA ARG A 408 4.67 49.30 -0.22
C ARG A 408 4.85 49.27 -1.73
N ALA A 409 3.81 48.88 -2.49
CA ALA A 409 3.83 48.87 -3.94
C ALA A 409 3.63 50.26 -4.59
N VAL A 410 3.24 51.29 -3.82
CA VAL A 410 2.91 52.62 -4.39
C VAL A 410 4.09 53.24 -5.14
N ALA A 411 5.28 53.25 -4.52
CA ALA A 411 6.48 53.81 -5.15
C ALA A 411 6.88 53.09 -6.45
N PRO A 412 7.08 51.75 -6.49
CA PRO A 412 7.47 51.07 -7.72
C PRO A 412 6.39 51.15 -8.81
N LEU A 413 5.10 51.19 -8.46
CA LEU A 413 4.04 51.40 -9.43
C LEU A 413 4.01 52.83 -9.98
N ALA A 414 4.33 53.83 -9.16
CA ALA A 414 4.44 55.22 -9.60
C ALA A 414 5.61 55.38 -10.60
N ASP A 415 6.75 54.75 -10.32
CA ASP A 415 7.91 54.74 -11.21
C ASP A 415 7.55 54.07 -12.55
N ALA A 416 6.90 52.90 -12.53
CA ALA A 416 6.45 52.23 -13.74
C ALA A 416 5.42 53.04 -14.56
N LEU A 417 4.50 53.75 -13.90
CA LEU A 417 3.55 54.66 -14.55
C LEU A 417 4.25 55.83 -15.26
N ALA A 418 5.34 56.32 -14.67
CA ALA A 418 6.07 57.48 -15.15
C ALA A 418 7.10 57.14 -16.24
N GLU A 419 7.80 56.02 -16.11
CA GLU A 419 9.05 55.76 -16.83
C GLU A 419 9.00 54.58 -17.81
N ASP A 420 8.01 53.67 -17.73
CA ASP A 420 7.95 52.51 -18.63
C ASP A 420 7.55 52.93 -20.07
N ASP A 421 8.21 52.36 -21.08
CA ASP A 421 7.96 52.65 -22.49
C ASP A 421 6.63 52.06 -23.01
N SER A 422 6.08 51.06 -22.31
CA SER A 422 4.87 50.35 -22.66
C SER A 422 3.64 50.97 -22.00
N ASP A 423 2.76 51.55 -22.81
CA ASP A 423 1.47 52.08 -22.35
C ASP A 423 0.60 51.04 -21.63
N ASP A 424 0.75 49.75 -21.95
CA ASP A 424 0.03 48.66 -21.26
C ASP A 424 0.53 48.48 -19.82
N VAL A 425 1.84 48.59 -19.59
CA VAL A 425 2.44 48.53 -18.25
C VAL A 425 2.04 49.76 -17.46
N ARG A 426 2.17 50.95 -18.06
CA ARG A 426 1.77 52.23 -17.44
C ARG A 426 0.30 52.21 -17.03
N ALA A 427 -0.59 51.77 -17.92
CA ALA A 427 -2.02 51.68 -17.61
C ALA A 427 -2.32 50.65 -16.52
N ALA A 428 -1.62 49.51 -16.50
CA ALA A 428 -1.74 48.52 -15.42
C ALA A 428 -1.26 49.07 -14.07
N ALA A 429 -0.18 49.83 -14.06
CA ALA A 429 0.33 50.49 -12.87
C ALA A 429 -0.65 51.57 -12.34
N GLY A 430 -1.20 52.38 -13.24
CA GLY A 430 -2.26 53.34 -12.91
C GLY A 430 -3.52 52.67 -12.34
N TRP A 431 -3.94 51.54 -12.94
CA TRP A 431 -5.05 50.73 -12.40
C TRP A 431 -4.74 50.21 -10.99
N ALA A 432 -3.54 49.68 -10.78
CA ALA A 432 -3.11 49.09 -9.50
C ALA A 432 -3.03 50.13 -8.38
N LEU A 433 -2.45 51.31 -8.66
CA LEU A 433 -2.43 52.45 -7.74
C LEU A 433 -3.85 52.88 -7.33
N ARG A 434 -4.80 52.89 -8.28
CA ARG A 434 -6.20 53.13 -7.93
C ARG A 434 -6.84 52.02 -7.09
N GLN A 435 -6.46 50.76 -7.25
CA GLN A 435 -6.96 49.68 -6.39
C GLN A 435 -6.42 49.80 -4.96
N ILE A 436 -5.14 50.18 -4.81
CA ILE A 436 -4.54 50.49 -3.50
C ILE A 436 -5.30 51.65 -2.85
N GLY A 437 -5.69 52.67 -3.64
CA GLY A 437 -6.70 53.64 -3.25
C GLY A 437 -6.29 54.62 -2.15
N THR A 438 -5.00 54.68 -1.78
CA THR A 438 -4.49 55.74 -0.90
C THR A 438 -4.60 57.08 -1.61
N ARG A 439 -4.74 58.16 -0.83
CA ARG A 439 -4.84 59.50 -1.43
C ARG A 439 -3.62 59.83 -2.29
N GLU A 440 -2.43 59.49 -1.80
CA GLU A 440 -1.17 59.65 -2.53
C GLU A 440 -1.18 58.89 -3.85
N ALA A 441 -1.58 57.60 -3.86
CA ALA A 441 -1.64 56.81 -5.08
C ALA A 441 -2.64 57.37 -6.10
N LEU A 442 -3.80 57.87 -5.63
CA LEU A 442 -4.79 58.51 -6.50
C LEU A 442 -4.28 59.84 -7.07
N GLU A 443 -3.62 60.67 -6.26
CA GLU A 443 -3.00 61.93 -6.70
C GLU A 443 -1.94 61.66 -7.78
N THR A 444 -1.07 60.65 -7.58
CA THR A 444 -0.07 60.23 -8.58
C THR A 444 -0.69 59.85 -9.92
N VAL A 445 -1.79 59.09 -9.92
CA VAL A 445 -2.44 58.65 -11.17
C VAL A 445 -3.19 59.80 -11.85
N ALA A 446 -3.79 60.69 -11.07
CA ALA A 446 -4.54 61.86 -11.58
C ALA A 446 -3.67 62.80 -12.42
N ASP A 447 -2.38 62.95 -12.11
CA ASP A 447 -1.44 63.77 -12.89
C ASP A 447 -1.31 63.33 -14.37
N TYR A 448 -1.75 62.11 -14.71
CA TYR A 448 -1.73 61.55 -16.06
C TYR A 448 -3.09 61.62 -16.79
N ALA A 449 -4.11 62.32 -16.25
CA ALA A 449 -5.43 62.43 -16.89
C ALA A 449 -5.38 63.08 -18.29
N ASP A 450 -4.43 63.99 -18.53
CA ASP A 450 -4.22 64.67 -19.82
C ASP A 450 -3.14 64.00 -20.72
N GLU A 451 -2.68 62.79 -20.36
CA GLU A 451 -1.66 62.05 -21.11
C GLU A 451 -2.09 61.71 -22.55
N HIS A 452 -1.13 61.65 -23.48
CA HIS A 452 -1.39 61.34 -24.88
C HIS A 452 -1.89 59.91 -25.10
N SER A 453 -1.46 58.98 -24.25
CA SER A 453 -1.96 57.61 -24.26
C SER A 453 -3.39 57.54 -23.72
N PHE A 454 -4.32 57.06 -24.56
CA PHE A 454 -5.73 56.94 -24.19
C PHE A 454 -5.95 55.97 -23.01
N VAL A 455 -5.17 54.89 -22.95
CA VAL A 455 -5.31 53.89 -21.88
C VAL A 455 -4.82 54.42 -20.54
N VAL A 456 -3.74 55.21 -20.53
CA VAL A 456 -3.21 55.83 -19.31
C VAL A 456 -4.09 57.00 -18.84
N SER A 457 -4.51 57.89 -19.75
CA SER A 457 -5.39 59.02 -19.43
C SER A 457 -6.75 58.57 -18.87
N THR A 458 -7.33 57.51 -19.43
CA THR A 458 -8.55 56.89 -18.87
C THR A 458 -8.37 56.51 -17.40
N GLU A 459 -7.18 56.05 -17.02
CA GLU A 459 -6.92 55.67 -15.66
C GLU A 459 -6.72 56.89 -14.73
N GLY A 460 -6.10 57.95 -15.24
CA GLY A 460 -5.99 59.27 -14.61
C GLY A 460 -7.33 59.95 -14.34
N GLU A 461 -8.20 60.05 -15.35
CA GLU A 461 -9.54 60.64 -15.21
C GLU A 461 -10.40 59.92 -14.16
N LYS A 462 -10.24 58.58 -14.05
CA LYS A 462 -10.92 57.79 -13.02
C LYS A 462 -10.36 58.10 -11.63
N ALA A 463 -9.06 58.36 -11.49
CA ALA A 463 -8.44 58.73 -10.23
C ALA A 463 -8.87 60.14 -9.78
N GLU A 464 -8.91 61.12 -10.69
CA GLU A 464 -9.48 62.46 -10.42
C GLU A 464 -10.91 62.38 -9.90
N ARG A 465 -11.76 61.59 -10.56
CA ARG A 465 -13.15 61.39 -10.13
C ARG A 465 -13.22 60.79 -8.71
N ALA A 466 -12.37 59.82 -8.40
CA ALA A 466 -12.33 59.21 -7.07
C ALA A 466 -11.90 60.22 -5.99
N LEU A 467 -10.95 61.11 -6.29
CA LEU A 467 -10.52 62.19 -5.39
C LEU A 467 -11.62 63.22 -5.18
N ASP A 468 -12.31 63.63 -6.24
CA ASP A 468 -13.43 64.58 -6.17
C ASP A 468 -14.59 64.02 -5.35
N GLU A 469 -14.93 62.74 -5.54
CA GLU A 469 -15.97 62.04 -4.76
C GLU A 469 -15.58 61.97 -3.27
N ALA A 470 -14.32 61.64 -2.96
CA ALA A 470 -13.81 61.61 -1.59
C ALA A 470 -13.81 63.01 -0.94
N ALA A 471 -13.44 64.05 -1.68
CA ALA A 471 -13.46 65.43 -1.20
C ALA A 471 -14.89 65.96 -0.98
N ALA A 472 -15.86 65.52 -1.78
CA ALA A 472 -17.27 65.87 -1.61
C ALA A 472 -17.93 65.14 -0.41
N ALA A 473 -17.37 64.00 0.01
CA ALA A 473 -17.86 63.20 1.13
C ALA A 473 -17.27 63.61 2.49
N ALA A 474 -16.14 64.33 2.51
CA ALA A 474 -15.45 64.84 3.70
C ALA A 474 -15.97 66.22 4.15
#